data_AF-A0A747SIP1-F1
#
_entry.id   AF-A0A747SIP1-F1
#
_cell.length_a   1.000
_cell.length_b   1.000
_cell.length_c   1.000
_cell.angle_alpha   90.00
_cell.angle_beta   90.00
_cell.angle_gamma   90.00
#
_symmetry.space_group_name_H-M   'P 1'
#
loop_
_entity.id
_entity.type
_entity.pdbx_description
1 polymer ?
#
loop_
_entity_poly.entity_id
_entity_poly.type
_entity_poly.pdbx_seq_one_letter_code
_entity_poly.pdbx_strand_id
1 'polypeptide(L)' 'NGIYLSRANLDVAFDDSGRQINPLTARLTGNVAGVMKVFNRCGWQAEPDSGISLPHQYSLIARQGVSGKD' A
#
# COMPACT_ATOMS: atom_id res chain seq x y z
N ASN A 1 10.28 -10.03 -8.63
CA ASN A 1 9.19 -9.09 -8.29
C ASN A 1 9.80 -7.82 -7.75
N GLY A 2 9.31 -6.67 -8.20
CA GLY A 2 9.81 -5.36 -7.75
C GLY A 2 8.67 -4.57 -7.10
N ILE A 3 8.96 -3.93 -5.97
CA ILE A 3 8.04 -3.04 -5.27
C ILE A 3 8.78 -1.70 -5.15
N TYR A 4 8.28 -0.69 -5.84
CA TYR A 4 8.86 0.66 -5.81
C TYR A 4 7.92 1.58 -5.06
N LEU A 5 8.45 2.32 -4.10
CA LEU A 5 7.69 3.23 -3.26
C LEU A 5 8.15 4.66 -3.51
N SER A 6 7.22 5.61 -3.54
CA SER A 6 7.57 7.03 -3.55
C SER A 6 8.09 7.43 -2.17
N ARG A 7 9.32 7.95 -2.10
CA ARG A 7 9.89 8.46 -0.84
C ARG A 7 9.05 9.61 -0.28
N ALA A 8 8.65 10.56 -1.13
CA ALA A 8 7.82 11.68 -0.70
C ALA A 8 6.45 11.23 -0.17
N ASN A 9 5.91 10.11 -0.69
CA ASN A 9 4.68 9.54 -0.15
C ASN A 9 4.94 8.86 1.21
N LEU A 10 6.07 8.14 1.38
CA LEU A 10 6.45 7.56 2.68
C LEU A 10 6.52 8.60 3.80
N ASP A 11 7.05 9.79 3.51
CA ASP A 11 7.19 10.89 4.49
C ASP A 11 5.85 11.39 5.03
N VAL A 12 4.74 11.17 4.32
CA VAL A 12 3.39 11.65 4.70
C VAL A 12 2.37 10.52 4.88
N ALA A 13 2.76 9.27 4.61
CA ALA A 13 1.86 8.11 4.66
C ALA A 13 1.54 7.67 6.08
N PHE A 14 2.44 7.93 7.03
CA PHE A 14 2.33 7.48 8.42
C PHE A 14 2.44 8.66 9.38
N ASP A 15 1.72 8.59 10.49
CA ASP A 15 1.93 9.49 11.62
C ASP A 15 3.13 9.05 12.48
N ASP A 16 3.45 9.85 13.51
CA ASP A 16 4.57 9.60 14.44
C ASP A 16 4.43 8.28 15.22
N SER A 17 3.23 7.70 15.28
CA SER A 17 2.98 6.40 15.91
C SER A 17 3.19 5.21 14.95
N GLY A 18 3.51 5.49 13.68
CA GLY A 18 3.63 4.49 12.62
C GLY A 18 2.28 4.01 12.10
N ARG A 19 1.17 4.68 12.43
CA ARG A 19 -0.15 4.37 11.89
C ARG A 19 -0.29 5.03 10.53
N GLN A 20 -0.73 4.26 9.54
CA GLN A 20 -0.95 4.82 8.21
C GLN A 20 -2.11 5.82 8.22
N ILE A 21 -1.86 7.05 7.78
CA ILE A 21 -2.86 8.12 7.64
C ILE A 21 -3.19 8.43 6.18
N ASN A 22 -2.31 8.08 5.24
CA ASN A 22 -2.55 8.23 3.79
C ASN A 22 -2.17 6.94 3.02
N PRO A 23 -2.88 6.60 1.93
CA PRO A 23 -2.51 5.47 1.08
C PRO A 23 -1.10 5.62 0.50
N LEU A 24 -0.35 4.52 0.49
CA LEU A 24 0.99 4.52 -0.05
C LEU A 24 0.96 4.20 -1.54
N THR A 25 1.41 5.14 -2.37
CA THR A 25 1.57 4.87 -3.81
C THR A 25 2.76 3.95 -4.04
N ALA A 26 2.50 2.81 -4.66
CA ALA A 26 3.49 1.81 -5.01
C ALA A 26 3.39 1.42 -6.48
N ARG A 27 4.53 1.13 -7.10
CA ARG A 27 4.59 0.48 -8.41
C ARG A 27 4.98 -0.98 -8.21
N LEU A 28 4.13 -1.91 -8.67
CA LEU A 28 4.33 -3.35 -8.50
C LEU A 28 4.67 -4.00 -9.84
N THR A 29 5.86 -4.60 -9.97
CA THR A 29 6.30 -5.22 -11.23
C THR A 29 6.57 -6.72 -11.08
N GLY A 30 6.36 -7.49 -12.15
CA GLY A 30 6.53 -8.94 -12.18
C GLY A 30 5.22 -9.67 -11.87
N ASN A 31 5.25 -10.67 -10.98
CA ASN A 31 4.06 -11.41 -10.60
C ASN A 31 3.21 -10.63 -9.58
N VAL A 32 2.44 -9.66 -10.08
CA VAL A 32 1.54 -8.81 -9.29
C VAL A 32 0.53 -9.63 -8.49
N ALA A 33 -0.07 -10.64 -9.10
CA ALA A 33 -1.05 -11.49 -8.42
C ALA A 33 -0.45 -12.25 -7.22
N GLY A 34 0.80 -12.72 -7.34
CA GLY A 34 1.55 -13.32 -6.24
C GLY A 34 1.87 -12.32 -5.13
N VAL A 35 2.26 -11.09 -5.49
CA VAL A 35 2.54 -10.01 -4.53
C VAL A 35 1.28 -9.59 -3.77
N MET A 36 0.12 -9.48 -4.45
CA MET A 36 -1.17 -9.19 -3.80
C MET A 36 -1.55 -10.23 -2.75
N LYS A 37 -1.25 -11.52 -2.98
CA LYS A 37 -1.48 -12.58 -1.98
C LYS A 37 -0.60 -12.39 -0.74
N VAL A 38 0.64 -11.92 -0.91
CA VAL A 38 1.54 -11.63 0.22
C VAL A 38 1.03 -10.43 1.01
N PHE A 39 0.68 -9.33 0.34
CA PHE A 39 0.13 -8.15 1.00
C PHE A 39 -1.11 -8.50 1.84
N ASN A 40 -2.08 -9.22 1.26
CA ASN A 40 -3.29 -9.62 1.98
C ASN A 40 -2.99 -10.42 3.26
N ARG A 41 -1.96 -11.28 3.25
CA ARG A 41 -1.53 -12.03 4.44
C ARG A 41 -0.81 -11.17 5.47
N CYS A 42 -0.08 -10.15 5.03
CA CYS A 42 0.67 -9.23 5.89
C CYS A 42 -0.20 -8.07 6.40
N GLY A 43 -1.53 -8.12 6.23
CA GLY A 43 -2.42 -7.05 6.67
C GLY A 43 -2.37 -5.82 5.77
N TRP A 44 -2.01 -5.96 4.50
CA TRP A 44 -2.01 -4.89 3.50
C TRP A 44 -2.99 -5.20 2.37
N GLN A 45 -3.73 -4.18 1.95
CA GLN A 45 -4.61 -4.22 0.78
C GLN A 45 -3.95 -3.39 -0.32
N ALA A 46 -3.91 -3.93 -1.54
CA ALA A 46 -3.39 -3.22 -2.70
C ALA A 46 -4.53 -2.96 -3.68
N GLU A 47 -4.83 -1.70 -3.92
CA GLU A 47 -5.89 -1.29 -4.84
C GLU A 47 -5.25 -0.70 -6.10
N PRO A 48 -5.66 -1.13 -7.30
CA PRO A 48 -5.16 -0.52 -8.53
C PRO A 48 -5.59 0.94 -8.54
N ASP A 49 -4.66 1.83 -8.88
CA ASP A 49 -5.00 3.23 -9.09
C ASP A 49 -5.91 3.33 -10.31
N SER A 50 -7.14 3.80 -10.12
CA SER A 50 -8.12 3.99 -11.19
C SER A 50 -7.80 5.19 -12.09
N GLY A 51 -6.76 5.96 -11.73
CA GLY A 51 -6.20 7.02 -12.56
C GLY A 51 -5.55 6.49 -13.83
N ILE A 52 -5.97 7.05 -14.96
CA ILE A 52 -5.68 6.64 -16.36
C ILE A 52 -4.17 6.59 -16.72
N SER A 53 -3.25 7.00 -15.85
CA SER A 53 -1.91 7.42 -16.29
C SER A 53 -0.80 6.38 -16.23
N LEU A 54 -0.83 5.34 -15.38
CA LEU A 54 0.31 4.41 -15.26
C LEU A 54 -0.09 2.95 -15.02
N PRO A 55 0.27 2.02 -15.93
CA PRO A 55 0.12 0.61 -15.65
C PRO A 55 1.03 0.23 -14.48
N HIS A 56 0.54 -0.65 -13.61
CA HIS A 56 1.25 -1.17 -12.43
C HIS A 56 1.31 -0.24 -11.20
N GLN A 57 0.54 0.84 -11.16
CA GLN A 57 0.41 1.69 -9.98
C GLN A 57 -0.70 1.20 -9.05
N TYR A 58 -0.40 1.14 -7.76
CA TYR A 58 -1.28 0.65 -6.71
C TYR A 58 -1.22 1.56 -5.49
N SER A 59 -2.35 1.69 -4.80
CA SER A 59 -2.46 2.25 -3.47
C SER A 59 -2.39 1.11 -2.45
N LEU A 60 -1.36 1.12 -1.60
CA LEU A 60 -1.22 0.17 -0.49
C LEU A 60 -1.84 0.77 0.77
N ILE A 61 -2.78 0.02 1.35
CA ILE A 61 -3.53 0.39 2.54
C ILE A 61 -3.28 -0.67 3.60
N ALA A 62 -2.68 -0.29 4.72
CA ALA A 62 -2.58 -1.10 5.91
C ALA A 62 -3.98 -1.31 6.44
N ARG A 63 -4.36 -2.58 6.62
CA ARG A 63 -5.55 -2.98 7.34
C ARG A 63 -5.25 -2.63 8.80
N GLN A 64 -5.65 -1.44 9.21
CA GLN A 64 -5.53 -1.04 10.60
C GLN A 64 -6.28 -2.08 11.42
N GLY A 65 -5.57 -2.72 12.35
CA GLY A 65 -6.21 -3.52 13.38
C GLY A 65 -7.33 -2.66 13.96
N VAL A 66 -8.54 -3.21 14.03
CA VAL A 66 -9.69 -2.56 14.64
C VAL A 66 -9.18 -1.92 15.92
N SER A 67 -9.14 -0.58 15.96
CA SER A 67 -8.75 0.12 17.17
C SER A 67 -9.67 -0.42 18.24
N GLY A 68 -9.11 -1.18 19.19
CA GLY A 68 -9.83 -1.67 20.35
C GLY A 68 -10.53 -0.46 20.95
N LYS A 69 -11.83 -0.43 20.80
CA LYS A 69 -12.70 0.51 21.48
C LYS A 69 -13.08 -0.21 22.75
N ASP A 70 -12.19 -0.17 23.72
CA ASP A 70 -12.55 -0.33 25.14
C ASP A 70 -13.04 1.04 25.64
#